data_AF-A0A1S4F2C2-F1
#
_entry.id   AF-A0A1S4F2C2-F1
#
_cell.length_a   1.000
_cell.length_b   1.000
_cell.length_c   1.000
_cell.angle_alpha   90.00
_cell.angle_beta   90.00
_cell.angle_gamma   90.00
#
_symmetry.space_group_name_H-M   'P 1'
#
loop_
_entity.id
_entity.type
_entity.pdbx_description
1 polymer ?
#
loop_
_entity_poly.entity_id
_entity_poly.type
_entity_poly.pdbx_seq_one_letter_code
_entity_poly.pdbx_strand_id
1 'polypeptide(L)'
;MSDEVEIKTYFKLVDVVKWIGITQFEILVNLLAFLVFSIILTVKATMGTLPTKTTGTTEWLIIFSPLFCGDFFNAYFCVIVGIRMYLGNKHRQALHRLSWSIHFLLLTTGFKYLVVMKLSGFSGLEYSEVFSPIFVLLQLIAVKACQFKQQS
;
A
#
# COMPACT_ATOMS: atom_id res chain seq x y z
N MET A 1 26.30 27.91 -24.61
CA MET A 1 25.55 27.22 -25.66
C MET A 1 26.07 25.80 -25.70
N SER A 2 25.46 24.80 -25.08
CA SER A 2 24.20 24.70 -24.35
C SER A 2 24.50 23.81 -23.14
N ASP A 3 24.31 24.33 -21.93
CA ASP A 3 24.25 23.48 -20.74
C ASP A 3 22.98 22.64 -20.87
N GLU A 4 23.10 21.43 -21.42
CA GLU A 4 22.07 20.41 -21.28
C GLU A 4 21.99 20.06 -19.79
N VAL A 5 21.07 20.75 -19.13
CA VAL A 5 20.45 20.32 -17.88
C VAL A 5 19.76 18.99 -18.19
N GLU A 6 20.52 17.89 -18.18
CA GLU A 6 19.98 16.56 -18.14
C GLU A 6 19.32 16.43 -16.75
N ILE A 7 18.02 16.73 -16.71
CA ILE A 7 17.16 16.46 -15.57
C ILE A 7 17.11 14.93 -15.43
N LYS A 8 18.17 14.35 -14.84
CA LYS A 8 18.17 12.99 -14.33
C LYS A 8 17.26 12.96 -13.11
N THR A 9 15.95 12.95 -13.35
CA THR A 9 14.97 12.47 -12.38
C THR A 9 15.09 10.95 -12.24
N TYR A 10 16.29 10.45 -11.97
CA TYR A 10 16.44 9.15 -11.34
C TYR A 10 16.12 9.41 -9.87
N PHE A 11 14.83 9.55 -9.59
CA PHE A 11 14.33 9.48 -8.23
C PHE A 11 14.73 8.09 -7.75
N LYS A 12 15.89 8.02 -7.09
CA LYS A 12 16.55 6.76 -6.80
C LYS A 12 15.59 6.03 -5.88
N LEU A 13 15.27 4.78 -6.17
CA LEU A 13 14.27 4.03 -5.40
C LEU A 13 14.60 4.05 -3.89
N VAL A 14 15.88 4.20 -3.55
CA VAL A 14 16.41 4.41 -2.20
C VAL A 14 15.88 5.69 -1.52
N ASP A 15 15.63 6.77 -2.26
CA ASP A 15 15.12 8.04 -1.72
C ASP A 15 13.60 7.94 -1.46
N VAL A 16 12.85 7.29 -2.36
CA VAL A 16 11.42 6.93 -2.11
C VAL A 16 11.32 6.03 -0.89
N VAL A 17 12.14 4.98 -0.84
CA VAL A 17 12.19 4.00 0.25
C VAL A 17 12.54 4.68 1.57
N LYS A 18 13.46 5.65 1.57
CA LYS A 18 13.78 6.46 2.76
C LYS A 18 12.62 7.35 3.20
N TRP A 19 11.90 7.96 2.26
CA TRP A 19 10.79 8.87 2.56
C TRP A 19 9.53 8.15 3.04
N ILE A 20 9.20 7.02 2.40
CA ILE A 20 8.03 6.20 2.74
C ILE A 20 8.32 5.33 3.97
N GLY A 21 9.59 4.98 4.22
CA GLY A 21 10.01 4.09 5.31
C GLY A 21 9.73 2.60 5.04
N ILE A 22 9.28 2.29 3.82
CA ILE A 22 8.92 0.97 3.31
C ILE A 22 10.10 0.35 2.58
N THR A 23 10.34 -0.94 2.75
CA THR A 23 11.50 -1.60 2.12
C THR A 23 11.26 -1.84 0.63
N GLN A 24 12.35 -1.91 -0.14
CA GLN A 24 12.28 -2.23 -1.57
C GLN A 24 11.57 -3.56 -1.85
N PHE A 25 11.68 -4.52 -0.92
CA PHE A 25 10.99 -5.80 -1.01
C PHE A 25 9.47 -5.66 -0.89
N GLU A 26 8.98 -4.80 -0.01
CA GLU A 26 7.54 -4.55 0.19
C GLU A 26 6.90 -3.95 -1.07
N ILE A 27 7.63 -3.05 -1.75
CA ILE A 27 7.21 -2.49 -3.05
C ILE A 27 7.13 -3.60 -4.11
N LEU A 28 8.13 -4.48 -4.17
CA LEU A 28 8.17 -5.58 -5.15
C LEU A 28 7.01 -6.56 -4.94
N VAL A 29 6.73 -6.97 -3.70
CA VAL A 29 5.63 -7.87 -3.37
C VAL A 29 4.28 -7.23 -3.72
N ASN A 30 4.10 -5.96 -3.40
CA ASN A 30 2.88 -5.23 -3.76
C ASN A 30 2.71 -5.07 -5.28
N LEU A 31 3.80 -4.84 -6.02
CA LEU A 31 3.78 -4.76 -7.47
C LEU A 31 3.39 -6.09 -8.10
N LEU A 32 3.94 -7.21 -7.59
CA LEU A 32 3.59 -8.54 -8.06
C LEU A 32 2.13 -8.88 -7.75
N ALA A 33 1.65 -8.56 -6.55
CA ALA A 33 0.26 -8.73 -6.16
C ALA A 33 -0.69 -7.93 -7.05
N PHE A 34 -0.33 -6.68 -7.37
CA PHE A 34 -1.09 -5.81 -8.27
C PHE A 34 -1.12 -6.36 -9.71
N LEU A 35 -0.01 -6.92 -10.19
CA LEU A 35 0.06 -7.55 -11.50
C LEU A 35 -0.86 -8.78 -11.58
N VAL A 36 -0.82 -9.67 -10.59
CA VAL A 36 -1.69 -10.85 -10.52
C VAL A 36 -3.16 -10.45 -10.48
N PHE A 37 -3.50 -9.45 -9.66
CA PHE A 37 -4.86 -8.89 -9.62
C PHE A 37 -5.30 -8.32 -10.95
N SER A 38 -4.45 -7.54 -11.63
CA SER A 38 -4.76 -6.96 -12.94
C SER A 38 -5.07 -8.05 -13.97
N ILE A 39 -4.31 -9.15 -13.96
CA ILE A 39 -4.57 -10.32 -14.81
C ILE A 39 -5.94 -10.93 -14.48
N ILE A 40 -6.20 -11.26 -13.20
CA ILE A 40 -7.48 -11.88 -12.78
C ILE A 40 -8.66 -10.97 -13.13
N LEU A 41 -8.55 -9.67 -12.87
CA LEU A 41 -9.58 -8.69 -13.18
C LEU A 41 -9.85 -8.62 -14.69
N THR A 42 -8.80 -8.55 -15.51
CA THR A 42 -8.90 -8.49 -16.97
C THR A 42 -9.51 -9.76 -17.54
N VAL A 43 -9.13 -10.92 -17.03
CA VAL A 43 -9.71 -12.21 -17.43
C VAL A 43 -11.20 -12.26 -17.09
N LYS A 44 -11.59 -11.94 -15.85
CA LYS A 44 -13.02 -11.92 -15.46
C LYS A 44 -13.83 -10.87 -16.22
N ALA A 45 -13.24 -9.72 -16.53
CA ALA A 45 -13.87 -8.69 -17.36
C ALA A 45 -14.12 -9.18 -18.79
N THR A 46 -13.15 -9.88 -19.38
CA THR A 46 -13.26 -10.42 -20.75
C THR A 46 -14.25 -11.58 -20.84
N MET A 47 -14.33 -12.42 -19.79
CA MET A 47 -15.28 -13.54 -19.71
C MET A 47 -16.72 -13.08 -19.41
N GLY A 48 -16.96 -11.80 -19.14
CA GLY A 48 -18.28 -11.28 -18.79
C GLY A 48 -18.82 -11.78 -17.43
N THR A 49 -17.98 -12.44 -16.63
CA THR A 49 -18.33 -13.00 -15.31
C THR A 49 -18.07 -12.01 -14.17
N LEU A 50 -18.10 -10.71 -14.49
CA LEU A 50 -17.98 -9.67 -13.47
C LEU A 50 -19.12 -9.83 -12.46
N PRO A 51 -18.82 -9.82 -11.15
CA PRO A 51 -19.85 -9.99 -10.14
C PRO A 51 -20.86 -8.85 -10.28
N THR A 52 -22.12 -9.20 -10.52
CA THR A 52 -23.21 -8.23 -10.54
C THR A 52 -23.47 -7.77 -9.10
N LYS A 53 -24.09 -6.59 -8.93
CA LYS A 53 -24.34 -5.96 -7.60
C LYS A 53 -25.04 -6.87 -6.57
N THR A 54 -25.59 -8.00 -7.00
CA THR A 54 -26.42 -8.91 -6.21
C THR A 54 -25.72 -10.21 -5.80
N THR A 55 -24.64 -10.63 -6.48
CA THR A 55 -24.02 -11.96 -6.29
C THR A 55 -22.86 -12.02 -5.28
N GLY A 56 -22.64 -10.94 -4.52
CA GLY A 56 -22.09 -11.07 -3.18
C GLY A 56 -20.62 -10.71 -3.05
N THR A 57 -20.34 -10.07 -1.91
CA THR A 57 -19.04 -9.62 -1.41
C THR A 57 -17.92 -10.65 -1.57
N THR A 58 -18.26 -11.94 -1.49
CA THR A 58 -17.34 -13.06 -1.64
C THR A 58 -16.62 -13.09 -2.99
N GLU A 59 -17.31 -12.81 -4.10
CA GLU A 59 -16.69 -12.87 -5.43
C GLU A 59 -15.71 -11.70 -5.66
N TRP A 60 -16.06 -10.51 -5.18
CA TRP A 60 -15.15 -9.37 -5.19
C TRP A 60 -13.95 -9.62 -4.26
N LEU A 61 -14.15 -10.23 -3.10
CA LEU A 61 -13.05 -10.63 -2.21
C LEU A 61 -12.11 -11.63 -2.89
N ILE A 62 -12.61 -12.58 -3.68
CA ILE A 62 -11.76 -13.53 -4.43
C ILE A 62 -10.91 -12.79 -5.47
N ILE A 63 -11.48 -11.82 -6.19
CA ILE A 63 -10.73 -11.02 -7.17
C ILE A 63 -9.63 -10.20 -6.49
N PHE A 64 -9.93 -9.61 -5.34
CA PHE A 64 -8.99 -8.80 -4.56
C PHE A 64 -8.05 -9.62 -3.67
N SER A 65 -8.28 -10.93 -3.50
CA SER A 65 -7.46 -11.86 -2.71
C SER A 65 -5.94 -11.74 -2.92
N PRO A 66 -5.40 -11.68 -4.16
CA PRO A 66 -3.96 -11.49 -4.37
C PRO A 66 -3.41 -10.20 -3.73
N LEU A 67 -4.18 -9.10 -3.72
CA LEU A 67 -3.77 -7.86 -3.05
C LEU A 67 -3.70 -8.02 -1.53
N PHE A 68 -4.67 -8.72 -0.94
CA PHE A 68 -4.68 -8.99 0.49
C PHE A 68 -3.54 -9.94 0.88
N CYS A 69 -3.28 -10.96 0.08
CA CYS A 69 -2.16 -11.87 0.29
C CYS A 69 -0.82 -11.12 0.27
N GLY A 70 -0.63 -10.18 -0.66
CA GLY A 70 0.52 -9.28 -0.69
C GLY A 70 0.66 -8.44 0.59
N ASP A 71 -0.44 -7.89 1.11
CA ASP A 71 -0.45 -7.14 2.38
C ASP A 71 -0.08 -8.04 3.56
N PHE A 72 -0.55 -9.29 3.62
CA PHE A 72 -0.18 -10.24 4.68
C PHE A 72 1.30 -10.59 4.65
N PHE A 73 1.88 -10.85 3.47
CA PHE A 73 3.31 -11.08 3.35
C PHE A 73 4.14 -9.86 3.76
N ASN A 74 3.68 -8.67 3.40
CA ASN A 74 4.29 -7.41 3.81
C ASN A 74 4.23 -7.23 5.34
N ALA A 75 3.07 -7.47 5.95
CA ALA A 75 2.89 -7.41 7.41
C ALA A 75 3.81 -8.41 8.14
N TYR A 76 3.90 -9.65 7.63
CA TYR A 76 4.78 -10.68 8.18
C TYR A 76 6.25 -10.27 8.13
N PHE A 77 6.70 -9.73 7.00
CA PHE A 77 8.07 -9.23 6.85
C PHE A 77 8.36 -8.06 7.80
N CYS A 78 7.41 -7.11 7.92
CA CYS A 78 7.52 -5.98 8.83
C CYS A 78 7.72 -6.45 10.29
N VAL A 79 6.93 -7.42 10.74
CA VAL A 79 7.03 -8.01 12.08
C VAL A 79 8.39 -8.68 12.29
N ILE A 80 8.87 -9.50 11.35
CA ILE A 80 10.18 -10.17 11.46
C ILE A 80 11.32 -9.15 11.58
N VAL A 81 11.33 -8.13 10.72
CA VAL A 81 12.37 -7.09 10.77
C VAL A 81 12.30 -6.33 12.10
N GLY A 82 11.09 -6.08 12.59
CA GLY A 82 10.85 -5.51 13.90
C GLY A 82 11.45 -6.32 15.04
N ILE A 83 11.22 -7.63 15.07
CA ILE A 83 11.79 -8.55 16.07
C ILE A 83 13.33 -8.55 15.98
N ARG A 84 13.89 -8.58 14.77
CA ARG A 84 15.36 -8.57 14.58
C ARG A 84 15.99 -7.28 15.10
N MET A 85 15.34 -6.14 14.90
CA MET A 85 15.79 -4.85 15.43
C MET A 85 15.60 -4.76 16.95
N TYR A 86 14.56 -5.41 17.49
CA TYR A 86 14.33 -5.50 18.93
C TYR A 86 15.46 -6.28 19.62
N LEU A 87 15.87 -7.44 19.09
CA LEU A 87 17.00 -8.21 19.63
C LEU A 87 18.35 -7.46 19.54
N GLY A 88 18.50 -6.55 18.58
CA GLY A 88 19.70 -5.72 18.40
C GLY A 88 19.83 -4.52 19.35
N ASN A 89 19.07 -4.50 20.45
CA ASN A 89 19.08 -3.45 21.49
C ASN A 89 18.66 -2.05 21.00
N LYS A 90 18.03 -1.93 19.82
CA LYS A 90 17.52 -0.68 19.22
C LYS A 90 16.00 -0.54 19.37
N HIS A 91 15.49 -0.83 20.57
CA HIS A 91 14.05 -0.96 20.84
C HIS A 91 13.21 0.26 20.43
N ARG A 92 13.65 1.48 20.74
CA ARG A 92 12.88 2.71 20.46
C ARG A 92 12.72 2.98 18.95
N GLN A 93 13.78 2.75 18.17
CA GLN A 93 13.74 2.93 16.72
C GLN A 93 12.93 1.81 16.05
N ALA A 94 13.05 0.58 16.55
CA ALA A 94 12.28 -0.56 16.07
C ALA A 94 10.77 -0.35 16.24
N LEU A 95 10.35 0.09 17.43
CA LEU A 95 8.94 0.36 17.75
C LEU A 95 8.36 1.51 16.93
N HIS A 96 9.09 2.62 16.79
CA HIS A 96 8.63 3.73 15.95
C HIS A 96 8.49 3.31 14.48
N ARG A 97 9.44 2.53 13.96
CA ARG A 97 9.39 2.02 12.58
C ARG A 97 8.23 1.03 12.38
N LEU A 98 8.07 0.07 13.29
CA LEU A 98 6.95 -0.89 13.26
C LEU A 98 5.61 -0.17 13.34
N SER A 99 5.45 0.74 14.29
CA SER A 99 4.21 1.50 14.47
C SER A 99 3.86 2.26 13.20
N TRP A 100 4.84 2.90 12.56
CA TRP A 100 4.64 3.59 11.29
C TRP A 100 4.19 2.64 10.16
N SER A 101 4.93 1.55 9.96
CA SER A 101 4.63 0.58 8.91
C SER A 101 3.28 -0.12 9.12
N ILE A 102 2.91 -0.43 10.36
CA ILE A 102 1.61 -1.02 10.70
C ILE A 102 0.47 -0.04 10.39
N HIS A 103 0.59 1.23 10.76
CA HIS A 103 -0.43 2.24 10.43
C HIS A 103 -0.61 2.40 8.91
N PHE A 104 0.50 2.43 8.16
CA PHE A 104 0.46 2.50 6.70
C PHE A 104 -0.26 1.28 6.10
N LEU A 105 0.08 0.08 6.59
CA LEU A 105 -0.50 -1.18 6.12
C LEU A 105 -2.00 -1.26 6.46
N LEU A 106 -2.39 -0.89 7.67
CA LEU A 106 -3.79 -0.83 8.10
C LEU A 106 -4.63 0.13 7.24
N LEU A 107 -4.12 1.34 6.97
CA LEU A 107 -4.83 2.31 6.12
C LEU A 107 -4.96 1.79 4.68
N THR A 108 -3.91 1.16 4.15
CA THR A 108 -3.90 0.62 2.79
C THR A 108 -4.85 -0.58 2.65
N THR A 109 -4.82 -1.53 3.59
CA THR A 109 -5.73 -2.68 3.60
C THR A 109 -7.17 -2.25 3.87
N GLY A 110 -7.38 -1.25 4.74
CA GLY A 110 -8.69 -0.65 5.00
C GLY A 110 -9.30 0.00 3.75
N PHE A 111 -8.51 0.77 2.99
CA PHE A 111 -8.93 1.30 1.69
C PHE A 111 -9.37 0.19 0.74
N LYS A 112 -8.56 -0.87 0.56
CA LYS A 112 -8.89 -2.01 -0.33
C LYS A 112 -10.19 -2.69 0.09
N TYR A 113 -10.39 -2.87 1.39
CA TYR A 113 -11.61 -3.44 1.94
C TYR A 113 -12.85 -2.56 1.68
N LEU A 114 -12.74 -1.25 1.87
CA LEU A 114 -13.81 -0.30 1.56
C LEU A 114 -14.16 -0.29 0.07
N VAL A 115 -13.16 -0.39 -0.81
CA VAL A 115 -13.36 -0.52 -2.27
C VAL A 115 -14.14 -1.80 -2.59
N VAL A 116 -13.77 -2.94 -1.99
CA VAL A 116 -14.51 -4.20 -2.17
C VAL A 116 -15.95 -4.06 -1.70
N MET A 117 -16.18 -3.46 -0.52
CA MET A 117 -17.52 -3.24 0.03
C MET A 117 -18.38 -2.35 -0.89
N LYS A 118 -17.79 -1.28 -1.44
CA LYS A 118 -18.46 -0.39 -2.38
C LYS A 118 -18.79 -1.08 -3.71
N LEU A 119 -17.87 -1.86 -4.25
CA LEU A 119 -18.06 -2.65 -5.48
C LEU A 119 -19.13 -3.76 -5.29
N SER A 120 -19.25 -4.28 -4.06
CA SER A 120 -20.25 -5.29 -3.69
C SER A 120 -21.68 -4.75 -3.55
N GLY A 121 -21.91 -3.47 -3.84
CA GLY A 121 -23.25 -2.89 -3.87
C GLY A 121 -23.73 -2.29 -2.55
N PHE A 122 -22.86 -2.15 -1.55
CA PHE A 122 -23.19 -1.45 -0.30
C PHE A 122 -23.43 0.03 -0.61
N SER A 123 -24.71 0.41 -0.70
CA SER A 123 -25.14 1.68 -1.29
C SER A 123 -25.04 2.87 -0.33
N GLY A 124 -24.73 2.64 0.94
CA GLY A 124 -24.59 3.68 1.96
C GLY A 124 -23.21 4.35 2.04
N LEU A 125 -22.18 3.82 1.37
CA LEU A 125 -20.83 4.39 1.39
C LEU A 125 -20.65 5.40 0.26
N GLU A 126 -20.40 6.67 0.57
CA GLU A 126 -20.06 7.66 -0.45
C GLU A 126 -18.63 7.45 -0.97
N TYR A 127 -18.35 7.84 -2.21
CA TYR A 127 -16.99 7.75 -2.75
C TYR A 127 -15.98 8.52 -1.89
N SER A 128 -16.42 9.63 -1.26
CA SER A 128 -15.61 10.40 -0.32
C SER A 128 -15.13 9.57 0.88
N GLU A 129 -15.99 8.71 1.44
CA GLU A 129 -15.65 7.86 2.57
C GLU A 129 -14.68 6.74 2.18
N VAL A 130 -14.87 6.17 1.00
CA VAL A 130 -13.98 5.12 0.47
C VAL A 130 -12.56 5.65 0.27
N PHE A 131 -12.39 6.89 -0.20
CA PHE A 131 -11.07 7.49 -0.43
C PHE A 131 -10.44 8.13 0.82
N SER A 132 -11.21 8.30 1.91
CA SER A 132 -10.73 8.93 3.16
C SER A 132 -9.40 8.37 3.69
N PRO A 133 -9.19 7.03 3.76
CA PRO A 133 -7.92 6.47 4.25
C PRO A 133 -6.70 6.87 3.40
N ILE A 134 -6.86 7.05 2.08
CA ILE A 134 -5.78 7.49 1.19
C ILE A 134 -5.41 8.95 1.46
N PHE A 135 -6.40 9.81 1.68
CA PHE A 135 -6.13 11.21 2.00
C PHE A 135 -5.36 11.35 3.31
N VAL A 136 -5.72 10.59 4.34
CA VAL A 136 -4.97 10.54 5.60
C VAL A 136 -3.56 10.00 5.38
N LEU A 137 -3.41 8.95 4.58
CA LEU A 137 -2.10 8.38 4.23
C LEU A 137 -1.19 9.40 3.55
N LEU A 138 -1.72 10.16 2.59
CA LEU A 138 -0.98 11.22 1.87
C LEU A 138 -0.53 12.34 2.81
N GLN A 139 -1.40 12.77 3.74
CA GLN A 139 -1.05 13.77 4.74
C GLN A 139 0.04 13.27 5.69
N LEU A 140 -0.05 12.02 6.13
CA LEU A 140 0.97 11.38 6.96
C LEU A 140 2.34 11.34 6.26
N ILE A 141 2.37 10.97 4.98
CA ILE A 141 3.61 10.97 4.18
C ILE A 141 4.16 12.40 4.02
N ALA A 142 3.30 13.37 3.75
CA ALA A 142 3.71 14.77 3.60
C ALA A 142 4.37 15.32 4.87
N VAL A 143 3.78 15.06 6.04
CA VAL A 143 4.37 15.46 7.34
C VAL A 143 5.74 14.81 7.55
N LYS A 144 5.88 13.52 7.25
CA LYS A 144 7.19 12.83 7.36
C LYS A 144 8.21 13.40 6.39
N ALA A 145 7.84 13.66 5.15
CA ALA A 145 8.72 14.26 4.15
C ALA A 145 9.24 15.63 4.62
N CYS A 146 8.39 16.44 5.26
CA CYS A 146 8.81 17.71 5.87
C CYS A 146 9.78 17.52 7.04
N GLN A 147 9.56 16.53 7.92
CA GLN A 147 10.47 16.24 9.03
C GLN A 147 11.85 15.77 8.56
N PHE A 148 11.92 15.02 7.45
CA PHE A 148 13.19 14.59 6.86
C PHE A 148 14.02 15.75 6.30
N LYS A 149 13.36 16.79 5.76
CA LYS A 149 14.06 17.97 5.21
C LYS A 149 14.75 18.82 6.29
N GLN A 150 14.39 18.64 7.56
CA GLN A 150 14.90 19.43 8.68
C GLN A 150 16.07 18.76 9.42
N GLN A 151 16.50 17.57 8.99
CA GLN A 151 17.67 16.83 9.50
C GLN A 151 18.86 16.80 8.52
N SER A 152 18.77 17.49 7.39
CA SER A 152 19.89 17.72 6.46
C SER A 152 20.46 19.12 6.65
#